data_AF-A0AAC9F6I8-F1
#
_entry.id   AF-A0AAC9F6I8-F1
#
_cell.length_a   1.000
_cell.length_b   1.000
_cell.length_c   1.000
_cell.angle_alpha   90.00
_cell.angle_beta   90.00
_cell.angle_gamma   90.00
#
_symmetry.space_group_name_H-M   'P 1'
#
loop_
_entity.id
_entity.type
_entity.pdbx_description
1 polymer ?
#
loop_
_entity_poly.entity_id
_entity_poly.type
_entity_poly.pdbx_seq_one_letter_code
_entity_poly.pdbx_strand_id
1 'polypeptide(L)'
;MIVAFGVIGLLILFLIYFVLRAQNLQKELALLRHSNKQTNSKVTYTYRNLVLVTDALEKNLTSRIESAYKSRLIDQVQYQALHPLMQNFSTIIMACCEKGMSLEESLNKALLNEDVSLEDIREVVKALPSNVRMAWSKNTADGFIAFCQMVTATVNGTTAKPTKTPTAEG
;
A
#
# COMPACT_ATOMS: atom_id res chain seq x y z
N MET A 1 62.11 4.84 -38.60
CA MET A 1 61.14 3.87 -39.17
C MET A 1 60.59 2.91 -38.12
N ILE A 2 61.42 2.11 -37.44
CA ILE A 2 60.98 1.10 -36.44
C ILE A 2 60.14 1.70 -35.30
N VAL A 3 60.54 2.84 -34.73
CA VAL A 3 59.79 3.50 -33.65
C VAL A 3 58.41 3.98 -34.10
N ALA A 4 58.28 4.48 -35.34
CA ALA A 4 57.01 4.93 -35.90
C ALA A 4 56.02 3.76 -36.06
N PHE A 5 56.50 2.61 -36.56
CA PHE A 5 55.67 1.40 -36.66
C PHE A 5 55.20 0.88 -35.29
N GLY A 6 56.04 1.00 -34.24
CA GLY A 6 55.65 0.66 -32.87
C GLY A 6 54.53 1.53 -32.32
N VAL A 7 54.62 2.85 -32.50
CA VAL A 7 53.59 3.81 -32.06
C VAL A 7 52.27 3.58 -32.81
N ILE A 8 52.34 3.32 -34.12
CA ILE A 8 51.17 2.98 -34.94
C ILE A 8 50.49 1.70 -34.44
N GLY A 9 51.26 0.65 -34.15
CA GLY A 9 50.71 -0.60 -33.60
C GLY A 9 50.02 -0.42 -32.25
N LEU A 10 50.61 0.39 -31.36
CA LEU A 10 50.03 0.67 -30.04
C LEU A 10 48.74 1.49 -30.15
N LEU A 11 48.69 2.48 -31.05
CA LEU A 11 47.47 3.25 -31.32
C LEU A 11 46.35 2.37 -31.86
N ILE A 12 46.65 1.42 -32.75
CA ILE A 12 45.67 0.45 -33.26
C ILE A 12 45.10 -0.41 -32.13
N LEU A 13 45.96 -0.94 -31.25
CA LEU A 13 45.51 -1.72 -30.08
C LEU A 13 44.62 -0.89 -29.14
N PHE A 14 44.97 0.37 -28.92
CA PHE A 14 44.18 1.27 -28.08
C PHE A 14 42.80 1.56 -28.69
N LEU A 15 42.73 1.79 -30.01
CA LEU A 15 41.47 1.96 -30.72
C LEU A 15 40.58 0.72 -30.61
N ILE A 16 41.15 -0.47 -30.80
CA ILE A 16 40.40 -1.74 -30.65
C ILE A 16 39.86 -1.88 -29.22
N TYR A 17 40.68 -1.65 -28.20
CA TYR A 17 40.24 -1.70 -26.80
C TYR A 17 39.10 -0.72 -26.52
N PHE A 18 39.24 0.52 -26.99
CA PHE A 18 38.24 1.56 -26.78
C PHE A 18 36.91 1.20 -27.44
N VAL A 19 36.95 0.68 -28.67
CA VAL A 19 35.76 0.21 -29.39
C VAL A 19 35.10 -0.96 -28.66
N LEU A 20 35.86 -1.96 -28.21
CA LEU A 20 35.32 -3.09 -27.44
C LEU A 20 34.66 -2.62 -26.14
N ARG A 21 35.28 -1.69 -25.43
CA ARG A 21 34.72 -1.13 -24.18
C ARG A 21 33.46 -0.31 -24.45
N ALA A 22 33.45 0.53 -25.47
CA ALA A 22 32.28 1.30 -25.87
C ALA A 22 31.11 0.38 -26.26
N GLN A 23 31.37 -0.69 -27.02
CA GLN A 23 30.35 -1.67 -27.40
C GLN A 23 29.79 -2.41 -26.18
N ASN A 24 30.63 -2.81 -25.22
CA ASN A 24 30.18 -3.45 -23.98
C ASN A 24 29.29 -2.51 -23.16
N LEU A 25 29.69 -1.25 -22.98
CA LEU A 25 28.87 -0.25 -22.29
C LEU A 25 27.52 -0.03 -22.99
N GLN A 26 27.50 0.04 -24.31
CA GLN A 26 26.25 0.18 -25.07
C GLN A 26 25.32 -1.03 -24.91
N LYS A 27 25.88 -2.24 -24.89
CA LYS A 27 25.12 -3.49 -24.63
C LYS A 27 24.54 -3.48 -23.22
N GLU A 28 25.33 -3.16 -22.21
CA GLU A 28 24.87 -3.05 -20.83
C GLU A 28 23.76 -2.00 -20.68
N LEU A 29 23.93 -0.83 -21.29
CA LEU A 29 22.91 0.24 -21.27
C LEU A 29 21.62 -0.19 -21.97
N ALA A 30 21.72 -0.88 -23.12
CA ALA A 30 20.55 -1.41 -23.82
C ALA A 30 19.80 -2.45 -22.98
N LEU A 31 20.52 -3.37 -22.33
CA LEU A 31 19.94 -4.37 -21.42
C LEU A 31 19.28 -3.70 -20.21
N LEU A 32 19.94 -2.73 -19.59
CA LEU A 32 19.41 -2.00 -18.45
C LEU A 32 18.14 -1.24 -18.82
N ARG A 33 18.13 -0.58 -19.99
CA ARG A 33 16.96 0.15 -20.50
C ARG A 33 15.79 -0.78 -20.79
N HIS A 34 16.07 -1.94 -21.39
CA HIS A 34 15.04 -2.94 -21.65
C HIS A 34 14.46 -3.49 -20.34
N SER A 35 15.32 -3.85 -19.38
CA SER A 35 14.92 -4.32 -18.05
C SER A 35 14.08 -3.28 -17.31
N ASN A 36 14.50 -2.01 -17.35
CA ASN A 36 13.76 -0.91 -16.74
C ASN A 36 12.38 -0.71 -17.41
N LYS A 37 12.31 -0.71 -18.75
CA LYS A 37 11.03 -0.61 -19.47
C LYS A 37 10.09 -1.77 -19.12
N GLN A 38 10.60 -2.99 -19.09
CA GLN A 38 9.82 -4.17 -18.72
C GLN A 38 9.32 -4.06 -17.27
N THR A 39 10.20 -3.68 -16.34
CA THR A 39 9.85 -3.50 -14.93
C THR A 39 8.79 -2.42 -14.75
N ASN A 40 8.96 -1.27 -15.41
CA ASN A 40 8.00 -0.18 -15.32
C ASN A 40 6.62 -0.56 -15.87
N SER A 41 6.57 -1.32 -16.98
CA SER A 41 5.30 -1.84 -17.50
C SER A 41 4.60 -2.80 -16.54
N LYS A 42 5.36 -3.67 -15.86
CA LYS A 42 4.84 -4.57 -14.82
C LYS A 42 4.33 -3.78 -13.61
N VAL A 43 5.09 -2.79 -13.14
CA VAL A 43 4.68 -1.91 -12.04
C VAL A 43 3.38 -1.18 -12.38
N THR A 44 3.29 -0.61 -13.58
CA THR A 44 2.07 0.08 -14.05
C THR A 44 0.87 -0.87 -14.11
N TYR A 45 1.08 -2.10 -14.58
CA TYR A 45 0.03 -3.12 -14.64
C TYR A 45 -0.44 -3.54 -13.24
N THR A 46 0.48 -3.86 -12.34
CA THR A 46 0.17 -4.20 -10.94
C THR A 46 -0.53 -3.05 -10.24
N TYR A 47 -0.11 -1.80 -10.48
CA TYR A 47 -0.74 -0.61 -9.93
C TYR A 47 -2.20 -0.47 -10.39
N ARG A 48 -2.47 -0.64 -11.69
CA ARG A 48 -3.85 -0.61 -12.21
C ARG A 48 -4.73 -1.68 -11.56
N ASN A 49 -4.18 -2.89 -11.39
CA ASN A 49 -4.91 -3.96 -10.71
C ASN A 49 -5.12 -3.64 -9.23
N LEU A 50 -4.14 -3.02 -8.56
CA LEU A 50 -4.27 -2.60 -7.17
C LEU A 50 -5.40 -1.60 -7.02
N VAL A 51 -5.47 -0.56 -7.86
CA VAL A 51 -6.57 0.42 -7.87
C VAL A 51 -7.93 -0.27 -8.05
N LEU A 52 -8.04 -1.20 -8.99
CA LEU A 52 -9.28 -1.94 -9.21
C LEU A 52 -9.70 -2.77 -7.99
N VAL A 53 -8.74 -3.41 -7.32
CA VAL A 53 -9.00 -4.21 -6.12
C VAL A 53 -9.35 -3.33 -4.93
N THR A 54 -8.66 -2.19 -4.76
CA THR A 54 -8.95 -1.26 -3.66
C THR A 54 -10.30 -0.58 -3.84
N ASP A 55 -10.69 -0.23 -5.07
CA ASP A 55 -12.03 0.30 -5.37
C ASP A 55 -13.14 -0.74 -5.12
N ALA A 56 -12.89 -2.01 -5.48
CA ALA A 56 -13.83 -3.08 -5.18
C ALA A 56 -13.98 -3.31 -3.66
N LEU A 57 -12.87 -3.23 -2.94
CA LEU A 57 -12.84 -3.38 -1.48
C LEU A 57 -13.51 -2.18 -0.79
N GLU A 58 -13.27 -0.96 -1.26
CA GLU A 58 -13.93 0.28 -0.81
C GLU A 58 -15.46 0.15 -0.88
N LYS A 59 -15.99 -0.26 -2.04
CA LYS A 59 -17.43 -0.51 -2.22
C LYS A 59 -17.94 -1.59 -1.29
N ASN A 60 -17.18 -2.67 -1.11
CA ASN A 60 -17.56 -3.77 -0.22
C ASN A 60 -17.62 -3.31 1.25
N LEU A 61 -16.60 -2.60 1.72
CA LEU A 61 -16.48 -2.11 3.08
C LEU A 61 -17.56 -1.06 3.39
N THR A 62 -17.77 -0.12 2.47
CA THR A 62 -18.82 0.91 2.58
C THR A 62 -20.19 0.26 2.69
N SER A 63 -20.51 -0.69 1.80
CA SER A 63 -21.78 -1.43 1.84
C SER A 63 -21.98 -2.19 3.15
N ARG A 64 -20.93 -2.80 3.70
CA ARG A 64 -21.00 -3.50 4.99
C ARG A 64 -21.29 -2.54 6.15
N ILE A 65 -20.63 -1.39 6.19
CA ILE A 65 -20.87 -0.38 7.24
C ILE A 65 -22.28 0.20 7.13
N GLU A 66 -22.74 0.51 5.91
CA GLU A 66 -24.10 1.01 5.69
C GLU A 66 -25.15 -0.03 6.13
N SER A 67 -24.94 -1.30 5.78
CA SER A 67 -25.80 -2.40 6.22
C SER A 67 -25.83 -2.50 7.74
N ALA A 68 -24.68 -2.43 8.39
CA ALA A 68 -24.56 -2.52 9.83
C ALA A 68 -25.29 -1.38 10.57
N TYR A 69 -25.20 -0.18 10.03
CA TYR A 69 -25.92 0.97 10.55
C TYR A 69 -27.43 0.79 10.39
N LYS A 70 -27.90 0.35 9.20
CA LYS A 70 -29.33 0.05 8.96
C LYS A 70 -29.86 -1.04 9.90
N SER A 71 -29.05 -2.04 10.23
CA SER A 71 -29.39 -3.09 11.19
C SER A 71 -29.20 -2.70 12.66
N ARG A 72 -28.81 -1.45 12.95
CA ARG A 72 -28.53 -0.93 14.32
C ARG A 72 -27.44 -1.71 15.08
N LEU A 73 -26.47 -2.27 14.36
CA LEU A 73 -25.30 -2.93 14.95
C LEU A 73 -24.22 -1.92 15.38
N ILE A 74 -24.26 -0.71 14.80
CA ILE A 74 -23.37 0.40 15.13
C ILE A 74 -24.19 1.67 15.38
N ASP A 75 -23.69 2.52 16.27
CA ASP A 75 -24.31 3.80 16.61
C ASP A 75 -23.99 4.88 15.56
N GLN A 76 -24.79 5.95 15.54
CA GLN A 76 -24.60 7.09 14.63
C GLN A 76 -23.19 7.69 14.71
N VAL A 77 -22.62 7.77 15.91
CA VAL A 77 -21.25 8.29 16.13
C VAL A 77 -20.22 7.38 15.47
N GLN A 78 -20.38 6.07 15.59
CA GLN A 78 -19.48 5.09 14.96
C GLN A 78 -19.63 5.11 13.44
N TYR A 79 -20.85 5.24 12.94
CA TYR A 79 -21.11 5.36 11.51
C TYR A 79 -20.48 6.62 10.92
N GLN A 80 -20.66 7.78 11.56
CA GLN A 80 -20.07 9.04 11.11
C GLN A 80 -18.54 9.00 11.08
N ALA A 81 -17.89 8.31 12.03
CA ALA A 81 -16.43 8.17 12.02
C ALA A 81 -15.92 7.13 10.99
N LEU A 82 -16.59 6.00 10.86
CA LEU A 82 -16.10 4.87 10.06
C LEU A 82 -16.52 4.94 8.59
N HIS A 83 -17.65 5.57 8.26
CA HIS A 83 -18.15 5.64 6.88
C HIS A 83 -17.20 6.43 5.95
N PRO A 84 -16.74 7.66 6.30
CA PRO A 84 -15.79 8.40 5.46
C PRO A 84 -14.47 7.64 5.26
N LEU A 85 -14.09 6.85 6.25
CA LEU A 85 -12.90 6.01 6.21
C LEU A 85 -13.01 4.88 5.17
N MET A 86 -14.18 4.23 5.11
CA MET A 86 -14.44 3.19 4.12
C MET A 86 -14.70 3.77 2.74
N GLN A 87 -15.29 4.95 2.65
CA GLN A 87 -15.56 5.64 1.38
C GLN A 87 -14.28 6.19 0.73
N ASN A 88 -13.28 6.58 1.52
CA ASN A 88 -11.99 7.07 1.02
C ASN A 88 -10.90 5.99 1.04
N PHE A 89 -11.27 4.71 1.18
CA PHE A 89 -10.33 3.62 1.37
C PHE A 89 -9.32 3.52 0.21
N SER A 90 -9.78 3.54 -1.04
CA SER A 90 -8.90 3.44 -2.20
C SER A 90 -7.93 4.62 -2.24
N THR A 91 -8.44 5.84 -2.04
CA THR A 91 -7.62 7.07 -1.97
C THR A 91 -6.53 6.99 -0.90
N ILE A 92 -6.84 6.51 0.30
CA ILE A 92 -5.89 6.40 1.41
C ILE A 92 -4.81 5.34 1.11
N ILE A 93 -5.19 4.18 0.60
CA ILE A 93 -4.24 3.11 0.25
C ILE A 93 -3.32 3.56 -0.89
N MET A 94 -3.88 4.16 -1.94
CA MET A 94 -3.11 4.63 -3.08
C MET A 94 -2.18 5.78 -2.68
N ALA A 95 -2.59 6.67 -1.76
CA ALA A 95 -1.74 7.70 -1.18
C ALA A 95 -0.52 7.10 -0.44
N CYS A 96 -0.70 6.02 0.31
CA CYS A 96 0.39 5.30 0.97
C CYS A 96 1.30 4.60 -0.06
N CYS A 97 0.74 3.93 -1.07
CA CYS A 97 1.49 3.14 -2.04
C CYS A 97 2.21 3.97 -3.11
N GLU A 98 1.63 5.09 -3.53
CA GLU A 98 2.18 5.94 -4.61
C GLU A 98 3.13 7.00 -4.09
N LYS A 99 2.75 7.67 -3.00
CA LYS A 99 3.50 8.82 -2.46
C LYS A 99 4.41 8.44 -1.30
N GLY A 100 4.34 7.19 -0.83
CA GLY A 100 5.11 6.73 0.33
C GLY A 100 4.75 7.46 1.63
N MET A 101 3.57 8.07 1.69
CA MET A 101 3.09 8.80 2.86
C MET A 101 2.72 7.82 3.98
N SER A 102 2.78 8.29 5.22
CA SER A 102 2.23 7.52 6.35
C SER A 102 0.70 7.42 6.24
N LEU A 103 0.11 6.46 6.95
CA LEU A 103 -1.34 6.34 7.00
C LEU A 103 -1.97 7.61 7.59
N GLU A 104 -1.43 8.15 8.67
CA GLU A 104 -1.95 9.38 9.31
C GLU A 104 -1.90 10.60 8.38
N GLU A 105 -0.83 10.76 7.60
CA GLU A 105 -0.75 11.85 6.62
C GLU A 105 -1.77 11.68 5.49
N SER A 106 -1.92 10.45 5.00
CA SER A 106 -2.90 10.10 3.97
C SER A 106 -4.33 10.29 4.48
N LEU A 107 -4.58 9.96 5.74
CA LEU A 107 -5.86 10.12 6.40
C LEU A 107 -6.23 11.58 6.58
N ASN A 108 -5.31 12.38 7.10
CA ASN A 108 -5.52 13.82 7.24
C ASN A 108 -5.85 14.45 5.89
N LYS A 109 -5.15 14.08 4.80
CA LYS A 109 -5.44 14.58 3.46
C LYS A 109 -6.81 14.14 2.94
N ALA A 110 -7.22 12.91 3.21
CA ALA A 110 -8.54 12.42 2.81
C ALA A 110 -9.68 13.11 3.58
N LEU A 111 -9.46 13.42 4.86
CA LEU A 111 -10.44 14.04 5.76
C LEU A 111 -10.54 15.57 5.61
N LEU A 112 -9.65 16.23 4.85
CA LEU A 112 -9.71 17.69 4.64
C LEU A 112 -11.05 18.16 4.04
N ASN A 113 -11.77 17.28 3.35
CA ASN A 113 -13.06 17.59 2.72
C ASN A 113 -14.26 17.03 3.50
N GLU A 114 -14.03 16.40 4.65
CA GLU A 114 -15.06 15.74 5.46
C GLU A 114 -15.30 16.55 6.75
N ASP A 115 -16.52 16.50 7.28
CA ASP A 115 -16.89 17.18 8.53
C ASP A 115 -16.33 16.50 9.79
N VAL A 116 -15.54 15.43 9.63
CA VAL A 116 -15.05 14.56 10.71
C VAL A 116 -13.55 14.71 10.89
N SER A 117 -13.12 15.01 12.12
CA SER A 117 -11.70 15.13 12.43
C SER A 117 -11.02 13.78 12.67
N LEU A 118 -9.71 13.74 12.52
CA LEU A 118 -8.91 12.55 12.83
C LEU A 118 -9.01 12.18 14.32
N GLU A 119 -9.16 13.18 15.20
CA GLU A 119 -9.38 13.02 16.63
C GLU A 119 -10.69 12.29 16.93
N ASP A 120 -11.78 12.62 16.23
CA ASP A 120 -13.08 11.95 16.39
C ASP A 120 -12.98 10.46 16.02
N ILE A 121 -12.24 10.16 14.94
CA ILE A 121 -11.97 8.79 14.51
C ILE A 121 -11.14 8.07 15.59
N ARG A 122 -10.12 8.72 16.15
CA ARG A 122 -9.29 8.13 17.22
C ARG A 122 -10.12 7.81 18.47
N GLU A 123 -11.09 8.65 18.84
CA GLU A 123 -11.98 8.36 19.97
C GLU A 123 -12.85 7.12 19.70
N VAL A 124 -13.42 6.99 18.51
CA VAL A 124 -14.15 5.77 18.12
C VAL A 124 -13.24 4.54 18.10
N VAL A 125 -12.00 4.71 17.62
CA VAL A 125 -11.02 3.61 17.60
C VAL A 125 -10.65 3.15 19.01
N LYS A 126 -10.59 4.03 20.00
CA LYS A 126 -10.31 3.65 21.40
C LYS A 126 -11.36 2.70 21.98
N ALA A 127 -12.62 2.82 21.55
CA ALA A 127 -13.71 1.95 21.98
C ALA A 127 -13.68 0.55 21.31
N LEU A 128 -12.88 0.35 20.27
CA LEU A 128 -12.78 -0.92 19.55
C LEU A 128 -11.95 -1.97 20.31
N PRO A 129 -12.17 -3.27 20.02
CA PRO A 129 -11.38 -4.37 20.58
C PRO A 129 -9.87 -4.20 20.39
N SER A 130 -9.08 -4.73 21.33
CA SER A 130 -7.61 -4.60 21.35
C SER A 130 -6.93 -5.00 20.03
N ASN A 131 -7.37 -6.09 19.41
CA ASN A 131 -6.82 -6.57 18.13
C ASN A 131 -7.03 -5.56 17.00
N VAL A 132 -8.17 -4.86 16.98
CA VAL A 132 -8.49 -3.84 15.98
C VAL A 132 -7.65 -2.59 16.20
N ARG A 133 -7.49 -2.17 17.45
CA ARG A 133 -6.61 -1.04 17.81
C ARG A 133 -5.15 -1.28 17.46
N MET A 134 -4.66 -2.52 17.63
CA MET A 134 -3.29 -2.88 17.25
C MET A 134 -3.06 -2.77 15.73
N ALA A 135 -4.06 -3.09 14.91
CA ALA A 135 -3.96 -2.93 13.45
C ALA A 135 -3.86 -1.45 13.06
N TRP A 136 -4.68 -0.61 13.69
CA TRP A 136 -4.65 0.85 13.51
C TRP A 136 -3.29 1.46 13.88
N SER A 137 -2.71 1.06 15.02
CA SER A 137 -1.45 1.64 15.52
C SER A 137 -0.24 1.38 14.63
N LYS A 138 -0.32 0.45 13.67
CA LYS A 138 0.81 0.15 12.75
C LYS A 138 1.13 1.30 11.80
N ASN A 139 0.21 2.26 11.60
CA ASN A 139 0.39 3.43 10.72
C ASN A 139 0.91 3.08 9.31
N THR A 140 0.48 1.93 8.77
CA THR A 140 0.85 1.44 7.44
C THR A 140 -0.40 1.07 6.66
N ALA A 141 -0.29 1.01 5.33
CA ALA A 141 -1.38 0.59 4.45
C ALA A 141 -1.92 -0.79 4.85
N ASP A 142 -1.05 -1.77 5.09
CA ASP A 142 -1.46 -3.12 5.52
C ASP A 142 -2.21 -3.11 6.88
N GLY A 143 -1.71 -2.31 7.85
CA GLY A 143 -2.41 -2.08 9.11
C GLY A 143 -3.81 -1.50 8.94
N PHE A 144 -3.98 -0.57 8.00
CA PHE A 144 -5.28 0.02 7.66
C PHE A 144 -6.23 -0.97 6.97
N ILE A 145 -5.73 -1.76 6.00
CA ILE A 145 -6.52 -2.82 5.36
C ILE A 145 -7.05 -3.79 6.42
N ALA A 146 -6.17 -4.26 7.29
CA ALA A 146 -6.52 -5.17 8.37
C ALA A 146 -7.53 -4.54 9.35
N PHE A 147 -7.35 -3.25 9.68
CA PHE A 147 -8.30 -2.50 10.51
C PHE A 147 -9.69 -2.48 9.88
N CYS A 148 -9.83 -2.07 8.61
CA CYS A 148 -11.11 -1.96 7.94
C CYS A 148 -11.84 -3.31 7.85
N GLN A 149 -11.10 -4.38 7.57
CA GLN A 149 -11.63 -5.74 7.54
C GLN A 149 -12.08 -6.21 8.94
N MET A 150 -11.29 -5.96 9.98
CA MET A 150 -11.66 -6.36 11.34
C MET A 150 -12.85 -5.57 11.87
N VAL A 151 -12.91 -4.26 11.63
CA VAL A 151 -14.06 -3.42 12.01
C VAL A 151 -15.33 -3.99 11.39
N THR A 152 -15.34 -4.17 10.07
CA THR A 152 -16.52 -4.70 9.37
C THR A 152 -16.86 -6.15 9.78
N ALA A 153 -15.88 -6.97 10.17
CA ALA A 153 -16.13 -8.31 10.70
C ALA A 153 -16.73 -8.31 12.12
N THR A 154 -16.20 -7.47 13.01
CA THR A 154 -16.69 -7.33 14.40
C THR A 154 -18.12 -6.79 14.44
N VAL A 155 -18.41 -5.85 13.54
CA VAL A 155 -19.73 -5.23 13.41
C VAL A 155 -20.78 -6.20 12.85
N ASN A 156 -20.40 -7.12 11.95
CA ASN A 156 -21.28 -8.15 11.41
C ASN A 156 -21.51 -9.34 12.36
N GLY A 157 -21.09 -9.26 13.63
CA GLY A 157 -21.26 -10.35 14.60
C GLY A 157 -20.33 -11.54 14.40
N THR A 158 -19.30 -11.45 13.56
CA THR A 158 -18.28 -12.50 13.41
C THR A 158 -17.16 -12.30 14.44
N THR A 159 -17.52 -12.25 15.73
CA THR A 159 -16.54 -12.54 16.78
C THR A 159 -16.76 -13.98 17.21
N ALA A 160 -15.96 -14.88 16.64
CA ALA A 160 -15.72 -16.16 17.28
C ALA A 160 -15.24 -15.86 18.70
N LYS A 161 -16.08 -16.19 19.69
CA LYS A 161 -15.76 -16.20 21.11
C LYS A 161 -14.35 -16.80 21.27
N PRO A 162 -13.43 -16.19 22.03
CA PRO A 162 -12.23 -16.89 22.44
C PRO A 162 -12.71 -18.11 23.25
N THR A 163 -12.45 -19.30 22.74
CA THR A 163 -12.70 -20.57 23.42
C THR A 163 -12.02 -20.48 24.77
N LYS A 164 -12.82 -20.32 25.84
CA LYS A 164 -12.35 -20.49 27.21
C LYS A 164 -11.84 -21.92 27.30
N THR A 165 -10.54 -22.08 27.46
CA THR A 165 -9.90 -23.33 27.87
C THR A 165 -10.61 -23.80 29.14
N PRO A 166 -11.18 -25.03 29.20
CA PRO A 166 -11.68 -25.56 30.45
C PRO A 166 -10.48 -25.84 31.35
N THR A 167 -10.53 -25.27 32.55
CA THR A 167 -9.81 -25.70 33.74
C THR A 167 -9.87 -27.23 33.86
N ALA A 168 -8.72 -27.88 33.83
CA ALA A 168 -8.57 -29.25 34.30
C ALA A 168 -8.29 -29.19 35.81
N GLU A 169 -9.33 -29.41 36.61
CA GLU A 169 -9.18 -29.98 37.95
C GLU A 169 -9.05 -31.51 37.79
N GLY A 170 -8.07 -32.08 38.47
CA GLY A 170 -7.75 -33.51 38.50
C GLY A 170 -6.44 -33.74 39.23
#